data_AF-A0AA39N9K4-F1
#
_entry.id   AF-A0AA39N9K4-F1
#
_cell.length_a   1.000
_cell.length_b   1.000
_cell.length_c   1.000
_cell.angle_alpha   90.00
_cell.angle_beta   90.00
_cell.angle_gamma   90.00
#
_symmetry.space_group_name_H-M   'P 1'
#
loop_
_entity.id
_entity.type
_entity.pdbx_description
1 polymer ?
#
loop_
_entity_poly.entity_id
_entity_poly.type
_entity_poly.pdbx_seq_one_letter_code
_entity_poly.pdbx_strand_id
1 'polypeptide(L)'
;MAITSPMIQALRAEQKHLGGAIYLIRNPETARVSQASLDYLQRFICHVPPSQSDEVEALLLARRKALAKELYNEHSREAYEQSRNSDRRKIGLALYSGSTKRLINTVTEFARLSLVVNKCGSDELISEPERVKEETRAYFTRLYNRPPPPDVPKPWITTRSVSNVCERVLNEPFDWPRQASITDYRSMLCKGNNKPSPGPDGWEKWCVKALNDRTLEIVVKLHNYMVSHSVFSGNVKDVWASAIYKRGLRTDLSNYQGLQISNFMANSPMTWLNFCLAPYISKIGIIPDTQVATQQGVQTRDLMSYLAGIETWANRHKKPVWCIKRDQMKGFDYLSPQGFHDVIRAYGLPSSIIDLDTAAQSMVSCSI
;
A
#
# COMPACT_ATOMS: atom_id res chain seq x y z
N MET A 1 19.29 -14.66 7.05
CA MET A 1 18.83 -15.58 8.11
C MET A 1 18.49 -16.90 7.45
N ALA A 2 18.99 -18.02 7.94
CA ALA A 2 18.58 -19.33 7.44
C ALA A 2 17.12 -19.58 7.83
N ILE A 3 16.30 -20.03 6.87
CA ILE A 3 14.91 -20.42 7.12
C ILE A 3 14.94 -21.76 7.88
N THR A 4 14.65 -21.72 9.19
CA THR A 4 14.75 -22.89 10.07
C THR A 4 13.48 -23.08 10.88
N SER A 5 12.44 -23.63 10.25
CA SER A 5 11.28 -24.19 10.97
C SER A 5 11.56 -25.65 11.35
N PRO A 6 11.13 -26.13 12.53
CA PRO A 6 11.24 -27.55 12.91
C PRO A 6 10.65 -28.50 11.86
N MET A 7 9.55 -28.09 11.21
CA MET A 7 8.91 -28.89 10.15
C MET A 7 9.81 -29.02 8.91
N ILE A 8 10.48 -27.95 8.50
CA ILE A 8 11.43 -27.96 7.39
C ILE A 8 12.61 -28.89 7.71
N GLN A 9 13.10 -28.88 8.95
CA GLN A 9 14.17 -29.77 9.39
C GLN A 9 13.73 -31.23 9.35
N ALA A 10 12.50 -31.53 9.83
CA ALA A 10 11.92 -32.87 9.78
C ALA A 10 11.76 -33.37 8.35
N LEU A 11 11.19 -32.55 7.44
CA LEU A 11 11.03 -32.89 6.03
C LEU A 11 12.39 -33.11 5.34
N ARG A 12 13.41 -32.29 5.62
CA ARG A 12 14.77 -32.50 5.09
C ARG A 12 15.40 -33.79 5.59
N ALA A 13 15.21 -34.13 6.87
CA ALA A 13 15.68 -35.38 7.44
C ALA A 13 15.00 -36.59 6.76
N GLU A 14 13.68 -36.54 6.61
CA GLU A 14 12.92 -37.57 5.89
C GLU A 14 13.39 -37.70 4.43
N GLN A 15 13.60 -36.58 3.72
CA GLN A 15 14.14 -36.59 2.35
C GLN A 15 15.50 -37.29 2.26
N LYS A 16 16.36 -37.08 3.26
CA LYS A 16 17.68 -37.72 3.36
C LYS A 16 17.54 -39.24 3.57
N HIS A 17 16.66 -39.66 4.49
CA HIS A 17 16.41 -41.08 4.76
C HIS A 17 15.80 -41.80 3.55
N LEU A 18 14.83 -41.16 2.89
CA LEU A 18 14.21 -41.63 1.66
C LEU A 18 15.21 -41.75 0.52
N GLY A 19 16.13 -40.78 0.38
CA GLY A 19 17.23 -40.86 -0.57
C GLY A 19 18.16 -42.05 -0.31
N GLY A 20 18.47 -42.33 0.96
CA GLY A 20 19.21 -43.52 1.37
C GLY A 20 18.48 -44.82 1.05
N ALA A 21 17.17 -44.89 1.32
CA ALA A 21 16.33 -46.04 1.01
C ALA A 21 16.29 -46.35 -0.50
N ILE A 22 16.12 -45.32 -1.34
CA ILE A 22 16.16 -45.47 -2.80
C ILE A 22 17.54 -45.94 -3.27
N TYR A 23 18.62 -45.39 -2.71
CA TYR A 23 19.98 -45.79 -3.06
C TYR A 23 20.26 -47.26 -2.72
N LEU A 24 19.74 -47.72 -1.58
CA LEU A 24 19.85 -49.11 -1.12
C LEU A 24 19.11 -50.09 -2.04
N ILE A 25 17.87 -49.78 -2.46
CA ILE A 25 17.14 -50.63 -3.42
C ILE A 25 17.87 -50.75 -4.75
N ARG A 26 18.44 -49.64 -5.24
CA ARG A 26 19.15 -49.62 -6.53
C ARG A 26 20.51 -50.32 -6.48
N ASN A 27 21.13 -50.43 -5.30
CA ASN A 27 22.50 -50.92 -5.14
C ASN A 27 22.63 -51.81 -3.88
N PRO A 28 21.89 -52.93 -3.79
CA PRO A 28 21.77 -53.69 -2.55
C PRO A 28 23.11 -54.25 -2.04
N GLU A 29 24.03 -54.59 -2.94
CA GLU A 29 25.31 -55.22 -2.60
C GLU A 29 26.38 -54.22 -2.13
N THR A 30 26.28 -52.95 -2.53
CA THR A 30 27.33 -51.94 -2.30
C THR A 30 26.87 -50.75 -1.46
N ALA A 31 25.56 -50.63 -1.20
CA ALA A 31 25.02 -49.48 -0.51
C ALA A 31 25.42 -49.45 0.97
N ARG A 32 26.18 -48.42 1.35
CA ARG A 32 26.42 -48.05 2.75
C ARG A 32 25.53 -46.86 3.11
N VAL A 33 24.43 -47.13 3.80
CA VAL A 33 23.45 -46.11 4.24
C VAL A 33 23.37 -46.05 5.76
N SER A 34 22.87 -44.94 6.30
CA SER A 34 22.69 -44.79 7.76
C SER A 34 21.63 -45.73 8.30
N GLN A 35 21.72 -46.14 9.57
CA GLN A 35 20.69 -46.95 10.24
C GLN A 35 19.28 -46.37 10.08
N ALA A 36 19.12 -45.06 10.26
CA ALA A 36 17.83 -44.39 10.09
C ALA A 36 17.22 -44.51 8.67
N SER A 37 18.05 -44.73 7.63
CA SER A 37 17.57 -44.96 6.26
C SER A 37 17.12 -46.41 6.06
N LEU A 38 17.79 -47.37 6.74
CA LEU A 38 17.35 -48.77 6.81
C LEU A 38 16.01 -48.86 7.54
N ASP A 39 15.90 -48.24 8.71
CA ASP A 39 14.68 -48.23 9.52
C ASP A 39 13.54 -47.54 8.77
N TYR A 40 13.84 -46.52 7.95
CA TYR A 40 12.85 -45.88 7.09
C TYR A 40 12.36 -46.84 6.02
N LEU A 41 13.26 -47.51 5.29
CA LEU A 41 12.89 -48.46 4.25
C LEU A 41 12.07 -49.62 4.80
N GLN A 42 12.50 -50.21 5.93
CA GLN A 42 11.80 -51.32 6.56
C GLN A 42 10.38 -50.92 6.96
N ARG A 43 10.22 -49.76 7.62
CA ARG A 43 8.90 -49.22 7.95
C ARG A 43 8.07 -48.96 6.69
N PHE A 44 8.67 -48.42 5.64
CA PHE A 44 7.96 -48.15 4.39
C PHE A 44 7.41 -49.45 3.78
N ILE A 45 8.25 -50.49 3.65
CA ILE A 45 7.86 -51.80 3.12
C ILE A 45 6.72 -52.42 3.94
N CYS A 46 6.76 -52.33 5.28
CA CYS A 46 5.68 -52.84 6.13
C CYS A 46 4.30 -52.19 5.86
N HIS A 47 4.26 -50.99 5.25
CA HIS A 47 3.02 -50.29 4.91
C HIS A 47 2.63 -50.43 3.44
N VAL A 48 3.46 -51.08 2.61
CA VAL A 48 3.13 -51.36 1.20
C VAL A 48 2.26 -52.62 1.14
N PRO A 49 1.08 -52.58 0.48
CA PRO A 49 0.26 -53.78 0.30
C PRO A 49 1.06 -54.89 -0.40
N PRO A 50 0.85 -56.17 -0.04
CA PRO A 50 1.56 -57.29 -0.67
C PRO A 50 1.38 -57.35 -2.20
N SER A 51 0.27 -56.82 -2.71
CA SER A 51 -0.03 -56.72 -4.15
C SER A 51 0.82 -55.68 -4.92
N GLN A 52 1.62 -54.87 -4.22
CA GLN A 52 2.47 -53.80 -4.79
C GLN A 52 3.94 -53.97 -4.41
N SER A 53 4.36 -55.16 -3.96
CA SER A 53 5.74 -55.42 -3.51
C SER A 53 6.80 -55.15 -4.59
N ASP A 54 6.44 -55.35 -5.85
CA ASP A 54 7.34 -55.15 -6.99
C ASP A 54 7.46 -53.66 -7.40
N GLU A 55 6.61 -52.79 -6.83
CA GLU A 55 6.55 -51.35 -7.13
C GLU A 55 7.18 -50.47 -6.04
N VAL A 56 7.87 -51.06 -5.06
CA VAL A 56 8.42 -50.32 -3.90
C VAL A 56 9.32 -49.16 -4.33
N GLU A 57 10.15 -49.33 -5.37
CA GLU A 57 10.97 -48.23 -5.90
C GLU A 57 10.10 -47.08 -6.46
N ALA A 58 9.08 -47.41 -7.26
CA ALA A 58 8.18 -46.43 -7.86
C ALA A 58 7.41 -45.65 -6.77
N LEU A 59 6.95 -46.35 -5.72
CA LEU A 59 6.29 -45.75 -4.56
C LEU A 59 7.23 -44.82 -3.78
N LEU A 60 8.50 -45.19 -3.58
CA LEU A 60 9.50 -44.32 -2.94
C LEU A 60 9.83 -43.09 -3.79
N LEU A 61 9.92 -43.23 -5.11
CA LEU A 61 10.10 -42.09 -6.02
C LEU A 61 8.88 -41.15 -6.01
N ALA A 62 7.67 -41.70 -5.97
CA ALA A 62 6.45 -40.91 -5.81
C ALA A 62 6.43 -40.16 -4.46
N ARG A 63 6.79 -40.84 -3.36
CA ARG A 63 6.94 -40.20 -2.04
C ARG A 63 8.00 -39.10 -2.07
N ARG A 64 9.12 -39.29 -2.78
CA ARG A 64 10.18 -38.27 -2.89
C ARG A 64 9.68 -37.02 -3.60
N LYS A 65 8.89 -37.17 -4.67
CA LYS A 65 8.25 -36.04 -5.37
C LYS A 65 7.23 -35.33 -4.47
N ALA A 66 6.38 -36.08 -3.77
CA ALA A 66 5.41 -35.52 -2.83
C ALA A 66 6.11 -34.73 -1.71
N LEU A 67 7.16 -35.30 -1.12
CA LEU A 67 7.92 -34.69 -0.04
C LEU A 67 8.69 -33.44 -0.49
N ALA A 68 9.21 -33.42 -1.72
CA ALA A 68 9.80 -32.22 -2.29
C ALA A 68 8.76 -31.08 -2.43
N LYS A 69 7.53 -31.41 -2.82
CA LYS A 69 6.40 -30.45 -2.89
C LYS A 69 6.00 -29.96 -1.50
N GLU A 70 5.91 -30.85 -0.51
CA GLU A 70 5.64 -30.49 0.89
C GLU A 70 6.72 -29.55 1.43
N LEU A 71 8.00 -29.87 1.21
CA LEU A 71 9.14 -29.05 1.62
C LEU A 71 9.14 -27.67 0.96
N TYR A 72 8.81 -27.59 -0.34
CA TYR A 72 8.66 -26.32 -1.04
C TYR A 72 7.53 -25.47 -0.45
N ASN A 73 6.35 -26.06 -0.26
CA ASN A 73 5.21 -25.37 0.33
C ASN A 73 5.55 -24.83 1.72
N GLU A 74 6.27 -25.61 2.51
CA GLU A 74 6.63 -25.23 3.87
C GLU A 74 7.70 -24.14 3.91
N HIS A 75 8.71 -24.22 3.05
CA HIS A 75 9.66 -23.13 2.85
C HIS A 75 8.97 -21.83 2.43
N SER A 76 7.99 -21.92 1.51
CA SER A 76 7.22 -20.77 1.05
C SER A 76 6.38 -20.17 2.19
N ARG A 77 5.75 -21.01 3.02
CA ARG A 77 4.94 -20.57 4.16
C ARG A 77 5.80 -19.87 5.22
N GLU A 78 6.92 -20.47 5.62
CA GLU A 78 7.84 -19.87 6.60
C GLU A 78 8.43 -18.54 6.07
N ALA A 79 8.85 -18.49 4.80
CA ALA A 79 9.32 -17.25 4.19
C ALA A 79 8.25 -16.16 4.21
N TYR A 80 7.00 -16.51 3.89
CA TYR A 80 5.86 -15.60 3.96
C TYR A 80 5.60 -15.09 5.39
N GLU A 81 5.64 -15.97 6.39
CA GLU A 81 5.44 -15.59 7.79
C GLU A 81 6.55 -14.70 8.33
N GLN A 82 7.82 -15.03 8.06
CA GLN A 82 8.96 -14.18 8.42
C GLN A 82 8.84 -12.79 7.80
N SER A 83 8.45 -12.75 6.52
CA SER A 83 8.22 -11.50 5.82
C SER A 83 7.09 -10.69 6.45
N ARG A 84 5.96 -11.34 6.76
CA ARG A 84 4.81 -10.71 7.43
C ARG A 84 5.20 -10.17 8.81
N ASN A 85 5.99 -10.93 9.58
CA ASN A 85 6.45 -10.53 10.91
C ASN A 85 7.44 -9.36 10.84
N SER A 86 8.35 -9.37 9.86
CA SER A 86 9.25 -8.25 9.56
C SER A 86 8.46 -6.99 9.22
N ASP A 87 7.48 -7.10 8.31
CA ASP A 87 6.67 -5.96 7.88
C ASP A 87 5.81 -5.43 9.04
N ARG A 88 5.20 -6.32 9.83
CA ARG A 88 4.47 -5.96 11.06
C ARG A 88 5.37 -5.25 12.07
N ARG A 89 6.61 -5.71 12.26
CA ARG A 89 7.59 -5.05 13.14
C ARG A 89 7.96 -3.67 12.62
N LYS A 90 8.20 -3.51 11.30
CA LYS A 90 8.50 -2.21 10.69
C LYS A 90 7.35 -1.21 10.85
N ILE A 91 6.11 -1.65 10.55
CA ILE A 91 4.90 -0.84 10.74
C ILE A 91 4.72 -0.48 12.22
N GLY A 92 4.86 -1.46 13.11
CA GLY A 92 4.80 -1.23 14.56
C GLY A 92 5.81 -0.18 15.00
N LEU A 93 7.08 -0.31 14.59
CA LEU A 93 8.12 0.69 14.89
C LEU A 93 7.75 2.08 14.36
N ALA A 94 7.19 2.19 13.17
CA ALA A 94 6.78 3.49 12.62
C ALA A 94 5.61 4.11 13.41
N LEU A 95 4.63 3.31 13.80
CA LEU A 95 3.50 3.74 14.61
C LEU A 95 3.94 4.14 16.02
N TYR A 96 4.76 3.33 16.69
CA TYR A 96 5.21 3.59 18.08
C TYR A 96 6.26 4.71 18.16
N SER A 97 7.18 4.81 17.20
CA SER A 97 8.17 5.91 17.18
C SER A 97 7.60 7.22 16.63
N GLY A 98 6.42 7.17 16.02
CA GLY A 98 5.79 8.29 15.32
C GLY A 98 6.56 8.77 14.08
N SER A 99 7.51 7.98 13.58
CA SER A 99 8.38 8.33 12.44
C SER A 99 8.23 7.34 11.31
N THR A 100 7.74 7.81 10.16
CA THR A 100 7.61 6.95 8.97
C THR A 100 8.90 6.86 8.16
N LYS A 101 9.93 7.65 8.49
CA LYS A 101 11.25 7.62 7.82
C LYS A 101 11.84 6.22 7.69
N ARG A 102 11.58 5.32 8.64
CA ARG A 102 12.12 3.94 8.62
C ARG A 102 11.31 2.98 7.75
N LEU A 103 10.09 3.34 7.36
CA LEU A 103 9.28 2.56 6.41
C LEU A 103 9.78 2.72 4.99
N ILE A 104 10.26 3.92 4.69
CA ILE A 104 10.82 4.29 3.42
C ILE A 104 12.33 4.13 3.58
N ASN A 105 13.00 3.37 2.73
CA ASN A 105 14.45 3.12 2.82
C ASN A 105 15.30 4.39 2.53
N THR A 106 14.95 5.55 3.07
CA THR A 106 15.62 6.85 2.90
C THR A 106 17.05 6.89 3.44
N VAL A 107 17.51 5.85 4.15
CA VAL A 107 18.89 5.74 4.65
C VAL A 107 19.80 4.95 3.71
N THR A 108 19.23 4.25 2.72
CA THR A 108 20.02 3.66 1.62
C THR A 108 19.73 4.46 0.36
N GLU A 109 20.76 4.89 -0.36
CA GLU A 109 20.69 5.66 -1.62
C GLU A 109 19.81 5.01 -2.72
N PHE A 110 19.25 3.83 -2.47
CA PHE A 110 18.46 3.05 -3.43
C PHE A 110 17.21 2.44 -2.78
N ALA A 111 16.06 2.60 -3.46
CA ALA A 111 14.88 1.81 -3.17
C ALA A 111 15.17 0.32 -3.42
N ARG A 112 14.87 -0.55 -2.45
CA ARG A 112 15.05 -2.00 -2.62
C ARG A 112 13.94 -2.52 -3.52
N LEU A 113 14.23 -2.67 -4.81
CA LEU A 113 13.35 -3.36 -5.75
C LEU A 113 13.27 -4.85 -5.41
N SER A 114 12.17 -5.49 -5.83
CA SER A 114 12.05 -6.94 -5.78
C SER A 114 13.18 -7.58 -6.58
N LEU A 115 13.78 -8.66 -6.08
CA LEU A 115 14.83 -9.38 -6.83
C LEU A 115 14.27 -10.18 -8.01
N VAL A 116 12.96 -10.48 -7.97
CA VAL A 116 12.26 -11.21 -9.00
C VAL A 116 10.88 -10.59 -9.19
N VAL A 117 10.46 -10.40 -10.44
CA VAL A 117 9.12 -9.93 -10.79
C VAL A 117 8.52 -10.79 -11.89
N ASN A 118 7.19 -10.88 -11.95
CA ASN A 118 6.49 -11.41 -13.09
C ASN A 118 6.49 -10.35 -14.19
N LYS A 119 6.71 -10.77 -15.43
CA LYS A 119 6.41 -9.93 -16.59
C LYS A 119 4.93 -9.58 -16.60
N CYS A 120 4.59 -8.32 -16.82
CA CYS A 120 3.21 -7.88 -16.74
C CYS A 120 2.31 -8.64 -17.73
N GLY A 121 1.28 -9.32 -17.22
CA GLY A 121 0.35 -10.12 -18.02
C GLY A 121 0.86 -11.53 -18.38
N SER A 122 1.94 -11.99 -17.75
CA SER A 122 2.52 -13.31 -17.94
C SER A 122 3.00 -13.93 -16.63
N ASP A 123 3.13 -15.25 -16.60
CA ASP A 123 3.74 -16.00 -15.49
C ASP A 123 5.28 -16.12 -15.64
N GLU A 124 5.87 -15.49 -16.66
CA GLU A 124 7.32 -15.41 -16.85
C GLU A 124 7.99 -14.66 -15.69
N LEU A 125 8.90 -15.34 -14.97
CA LEU A 125 9.70 -14.75 -13.90
C LEU A 125 10.96 -14.09 -14.45
N ILE A 126 11.15 -12.83 -14.11
CA ILE A 126 12.32 -12.01 -14.44
C ILE A 126 13.14 -11.82 -13.16
N SER A 127 14.39 -12.26 -13.16
CA SER A 127 15.33 -12.12 -12.02
C SER A 127 16.57 -11.28 -12.36
N GLU A 128 16.78 -10.94 -13.62
CA GLU A 128 17.88 -10.09 -14.06
C GLU A 128 17.68 -8.65 -13.56
N PRO A 129 18.65 -8.04 -12.86
CA PRO A 129 18.47 -6.74 -12.20
C PRO A 129 17.99 -5.60 -13.12
N GLU A 130 18.57 -5.47 -14.31
CA GLU A 130 18.17 -4.41 -15.26
C GLU A 130 16.78 -4.65 -15.82
N ARG A 131 16.44 -5.89 -16.19
CA ARG A 131 15.09 -6.24 -16.67
C ARG A 131 14.03 -6.06 -15.59
N VAL A 132 14.35 -6.34 -14.33
CA VAL A 132 13.47 -6.07 -13.18
C VAL A 132 13.20 -4.57 -13.06
N LYS A 133 14.23 -3.72 -13.17
CA LYS A 133 14.08 -2.25 -13.14
C LYS A 133 13.19 -1.76 -14.29
N GLU A 134 13.44 -2.26 -15.50
CA GLU A 134 12.67 -1.91 -16.70
C GLU A 134 11.21 -2.33 -16.57
N GLU A 135 10.92 -3.56 -16.15
CA GLU A 135 9.55 -4.06 -15.99
C GLU A 135 8.82 -3.28 -14.89
N THR A 136 9.50 -2.99 -13.78
CA THR A 136 8.95 -2.17 -12.69
C THR A 136 8.63 -0.76 -13.17
N ARG A 137 9.55 -0.11 -13.90
CA ARG A 137 9.35 1.21 -14.49
C ARG A 137 8.20 1.18 -15.49
N ALA A 138 8.16 0.21 -16.39
CA ALA A 138 7.10 0.05 -17.38
C ALA A 138 5.74 -0.15 -16.72
N TYR A 139 5.67 -0.95 -15.65
CA TYR A 139 4.45 -1.15 -14.88
C TYR A 139 3.91 0.16 -14.29
N PHE A 140 4.72 0.89 -13.52
CA PHE A 140 4.28 2.14 -12.89
C PHE A 140 4.04 3.26 -13.92
N THR A 141 4.82 3.29 -15.00
CA THR A 141 4.59 4.22 -16.12
C THR A 141 3.22 3.98 -16.74
N ARG A 142 2.85 2.72 -17.05
CA ARG A 142 1.49 2.38 -17.53
C ARG A 142 0.42 2.66 -16.50
N LEU A 143 0.72 2.49 -15.21
CA LEU A 143 -0.22 2.73 -14.13
C LEU A 143 -0.61 4.22 -14.06
N TYR A 144 0.36 5.12 -14.19
CA TYR A 144 0.19 6.56 -14.00
C TYR A 144 -0.04 7.35 -15.29
N ASN A 145 0.43 6.89 -16.45
CA ASN A 145 0.22 7.55 -17.76
C ASN A 145 -1.00 7.01 -18.50
N ARG A 146 -2.15 6.98 -17.82
CA ARG A 146 -3.39 6.50 -18.43
C ARG A 146 -4.00 7.57 -19.33
N PRO A 147 -4.70 7.16 -20.40
CA PRO A 147 -5.51 8.11 -21.15
C PRO A 147 -6.55 8.74 -20.21
N PRO A 148 -6.91 10.01 -20.44
CA PRO A 148 -7.98 10.65 -19.68
C PRO A 148 -9.28 9.83 -19.80
N PRO A 149 -10.12 9.83 -18.76
CA PRO A 149 -11.40 9.13 -18.83
C PRO A 149 -12.23 9.69 -19.99
N PRO A 150 -13.08 8.86 -20.63
CA PRO A 150 -13.96 9.34 -21.69
C PRO A 150 -14.90 10.42 -21.13
N ASP A 151 -15.26 11.38 -21.98
CA ASP A 151 -16.26 12.36 -21.63
C ASP A 151 -17.64 11.70 -21.65
N VAL A 152 -18.16 11.43 -20.46
CA VAL A 152 -19.46 10.79 -20.25
C VAL A 152 -20.36 11.76 -19.49
N PRO A 153 -21.69 11.75 -19.75
CA PRO A 153 -22.62 12.55 -18.96
C PRO A 153 -22.44 12.28 -17.46
N LYS A 154 -22.44 13.35 -16.66
CA LYS A 154 -22.26 13.31 -15.21
C LYS A 154 -23.58 13.66 -14.51
N PRO A 155 -24.59 12.77 -14.53
CA PRO A 155 -25.93 13.07 -14.03
C PRO A 155 -25.97 13.38 -12.53
N TRP A 156 -24.92 12.98 -11.79
CA TRP A 156 -24.81 13.27 -10.36
C TRP A 156 -24.68 14.77 -10.06
N ILE A 157 -24.10 15.57 -10.98
CA ILE A 157 -23.87 17.02 -10.81
C ILE A 157 -25.19 17.78 -10.67
N THR A 158 -26.23 17.35 -11.37
CA THR A 158 -27.54 18.01 -11.38
C THR A 158 -28.51 17.46 -10.34
N THR A 159 -28.02 16.63 -9.41
CA THR A 159 -28.89 16.06 -8.38
C THR A 159 -29.25 17.11 -7.32
N ARG A 160 -30.43 16.95 -6.72
CA ARG A 160 -30.89 17.82 -5.61
C ARG A 160 -29.88 17.91 -4.46
N SER A 161 -29.19 16.81 -4.14
CA SER A 161 -28.17 16.79 -3.10
C SER A 161 -27.03 17.77 -3.39
N VAL A 162 -26.55 17.79 -4.64
CA VAL A 162 -25.47 18.68 -5.09
C VAL A 162 -25.95 20.13 -5.14
N SER A 163 -27.15 20.38 -5.70
CA SER A 163 -27.73 21.72 -5.76
C SER A 163 -27.91 22.33 -4.36
N ASN A 164 -28.40 21.55 -3.40
CA ASN A 164 -28.54 22.00 -2.01
C ASN A 164 -27.20 22.35 -1.36
N VAL A 165 -26.12 21.61 -1.67
CA VAL A 165 -24.77 21.94 -1.19
C VAL A 165 -24.30 23.25 -1.82
N CYS A 166 -24.45 23.39 -3.14
CA CYS A 166 -24.09 24.59 -3.88
C CYS A 166 -24.79 25.83 -3.31
N GLU A 167 -26.10 25.76 -3.06
CA GLU A 167 -26.86 26.84 -2.43
C GLU A 167 -26.29 27.25 -1.05
N ARG A 168 -25.96 26.26 -0.20
CA ARG A 168 -25.35 26.55 1.11
C ARG A 168 -23.96 27.19 0.98
N VAL A 169 -23.15 26.73 0.04
CA VAL A 169 -21.82 27.31 -0.24
C VAL A 169 -21.94 28.72 -0.81
N LEU A 170 -22.91 28.99 -1.68
CA LEU A 170 -23.15 30.33 -2.21
C LEU A 170 -23.64 31.31 -1.13
N ASN A 171 -24.43 30.82 -0.17
CA ASN A 171 -24.90 31.61 0.97
C ASN A 171 -23.79 31.91 1.98
N GLU A 172 -22.84 30.99 2.17
CA GLU A 172 -21.66 31.17 3.01
C GLU A 172 -20.39 30.78 2.24
N PRO A 173 -19.83 31.66 1.39
CA PRO A 173 -18.70 31.34 0.53
C PRO A 173 -17.44 30.90 1.29
N PHE A 174 -16.73 29.92 0.75
CA PHE A 174 -15.43 29.53 1.25
C PHE A 174 -14.37 30.59 0.90
N ASP A 175 -13.69 31.12 1.92
CA ASP A 175 -12.62 32.11 1.77
C ASP A 175 -11.32 31.44 1.28
N TRP A 176 -11.04 31.56 -0.03
CA TRP A 176 -9.85 31.02 -0.66
C TRP A 176 -9.47 31.80 -1.94
N PRO A 177 -8.17 32.07 -2.20
CA PRO A 177 -6.99 31.70 -1.42
C PRO A 177 -6.83 32.52 -0.14
N ARG A 178 -6.46 31.86 0.95
CA ARG A 178 -6.19 32.52 2.24
C ARG A 178 -4.71 32.41 2.58
N GLN A 179 -4.07 33.53 2.93
CA GLN A 179 -2.68 33.52 3.38
C GLN A 179 -2.58 33.03 4.83
N ALA A 180 -1.54 32.26 5.13
CA ALA A 180 -1.23 31.83 6.49
C ALA A 180 -0.43 32.90 7.23
N SER A 181 -0.84 33.21 8.46
CA SER A 181 0.04 33.89 9.42
C SER A 181 1.07 32.89 9.99
N ILE A 182 2.11 33.38 10.67
CA ILE A 182 3.07 32.51 11.38
C ILE A 182 2.35 31.61 12.39
N THR A 183 1.40 32.18 13.15
CA THR A 183 0.62 31.45 14.16
C THR A 183 -0.26 30.37 13.55
N ASP A 184 -0.93 30.68 12.44
CA ASP A 184 -1.76 29.70 11.74
C ASP A 184 -0.91 28.58 11.14
N TYR A 185 0.22 28.93 10.54
CA TYR A 185 1.14 27.97 9.95
C TYR A 185 1.71 27.03 11.01
N ARG A 186 2.08 27.53 12.20
CA ARG A 186 2.48 26.69 13.35
C ARG A 186 1.35 25.75 13.78
N SER A 187 0.12 26.25 13.80
CA SER A 187 -1.06 25.44 14.14
C SER A 187 -1.28 24.31 13.13
N MET A 188 -1.11 24.59 11.84
CA MET A 188 -1.13 23.58 10.78
C MET A 188 -0.01 22.55 10.95
N LEU A 189 1.22 22.98 11.24
CA LEU A 189 2.36 22.10 11.46
C LEU A 189 2.15 21.12 12.63
N CYS A 190 1.33 21.47 13.62
CA CYS A 190 1.01 20.58 14.73
C CYS A 190 0.00 19.47 14.41
N LYS A 191 -0.70 19.54 13.26
CA LYS A 191 -1.66 18.50 12.84
C LYS A 191 -1.01 17.36 12.06
N GLY A 192 -1.62 16.18 12.09
CA GLY A 192 -1.16 15.00 11.34
C GLY A 192 0.13 14.38 11.87
N ASN A 193 0.87 13.68 11.02
CA ASN A 193 2.13 13.06 11.42
C ASN A 193 3.19 14.12 11.74
N ASN A 194 3.84 14.02 12.91
CA ASN A 194 4.89 14.92 13.35
C ASN A 194 6.24 14.64 12.67
N LYS A 195 6.49 13.39 12.24
CA LYS A 195 7.74 12.96 11.59
C LYS A 195 7.41 12.15 10.32
N PRO A 196 6.80 12.78 9.30
CA PRO A 196 6.69 12.16 7.98
C PRO A 196 8.09 11.91 7.39
N SER A 197 8.18 10.99 6.44
CA SER A 197 9.42 10.80 5.68
C SER A 197 9.69 12.06 4.85
N PRO A 198 10.95 12.53 4.78
CA PRO A 198 11.28 13.66 3.92
C PRO A 198 11.22 13.25 2.44
N GLY A 199 10.99 14.23 1.57
CA GLY A 199 11.18 14.08 0.13
C GLY A 199 12.64 14.19 -0.28
N PRO A 200 12.92 14.35 -1.59
CA PRO A 200 14.26 14.54 -2.14
C PRO A 200 15.12 15.62 -1.50
N ASP A 201 14.51 16.69 -0.98
CA ASP A 201 15.21 17.80 -0.32
C ASP A 201 15.73 17.45 1.09
N GLY A 202 15.33 16.30 1.65
CA GLY A 202 15.72 15.87 2.99
C GLY A 202 15.07 16.66 4.13
N TRP A 203 14.22 17.66 3.84
CA TRP A 203 13.62 18.51 4.85
C TRP A 203 12.48 17.78 5.57
N GLU A 204 12.71 17.51 6.86
CA GLU A 204 11.72 16.91 7.72
C GLU A 204 10.81 17.98 8.33
N LYS A 205 9.52 17.67 8.44
CA LYS A 205 8.51 18.60 8.98
C LYS A 205 8.87 19.14 10.38
N TRP A 206 9.50 18.31 11.23
CA TRP A 206 9.90 18.75 12.57
C TRP A 206 11.00 19.81 12.54
N CYS A 207 11.86 19.82 11.52
CA CYS A 207 12.87 20.87 11.34
C CYS A 207 12.19 22.22 11.13
N VAL A 208 11.18 22.26 10.25
CA VAL A 208 10.39 23.47 9.98
C VAL A 208 9.64 23.92 11.24
N LYS A 209 9.08 22.98 12.00
CA LYS A 209 8.39 23.27 13.28
C LYS A 209 9.33 23.88 14.34
N ALA A 210 10.60 23.48 14.34
CA ALA A 210 11.62 23.92 15.28
C ALA A 210 12.27 25.27 14.91
N LEU A 211 11.99 25.81 13.72
CA LEU A 211 12.51 27.13 13.32
C LEU A 211 12.01 28.22 14.27
N ASN A 212 12.85 29.22 14.52
CA ASN A 212 12.41 30.47 15.14
C ASN A 212 11.53 31.28 14.16
N ASP A 213 10.78 32.25 14.65
CA ASP A 213 9.79 32.97 13.85
C ASP A 213 10.43 33.76 12.69
N ARG A 214 11.62 34.32 12.88
CA ARG A 214 12.36 35.04 11.82
C ARG A 214 12.70 34.13 10.64
N THR A 215 13.18 32.92 10.89
CA THR A 215 13.48 31.96 9.82
C THR A 215 12.21 31.34 9.25
N LEU A 216 11.21 31.07 10.10
CA LEU A 216 9.91 30.53 9.67
C LEU A 216 9.18 31.51 8.74
N GLU A 217 9.33 32.82 8.94
CA GLU A 217 8.75 33.85 8.09
C GLU A 217 9.14 33.67 6.60
N ILE A 218 10.37 33.27 6.31
CA ILE A 218 10.83 33.00 4.94
C ILE A 218 10.04 31.83 4.33
N VAL A 219 9.88 30.76 5.11
CA VAL A 219 9.11 29.57 4.71
C VAL A 219 7.64 29.92 4.48
N VAL A 220 7.06 30.73 5.36
CA VAL A 220 5.66 31.20 5.26
C VAL A 220 5.47 32.11 4.05
N LYS A 221 6.43 32.99 3.73
CA LYS A 221 6.39 33.82 2.51
C LYS A 221 6.38 32.97 1.25
N LEU A 222 7.26 31.96 1.17
CA LEU A 222 7.25 31.02 0.05
C LEU A 222 5.93 30.23 -0.02
N HIS A 223 5.43 29.73 1.10
CA HIS A 223 4.13 29.07 1.18
C HIS A 223 2.98 29.96 0.66
N ASN A 224 2.88 31.19 1.17
CA ASN A 224 1.85 32.14 0.78
C ASN A 224 1.95 32.53 -0.69
N TYR A 225 3.16 32.62 -1.23
CA TYR A 225 3.37 32.82 -2.66
C TYR A 225 2.78 31.67 -3.47
N MET A 226 3.09 30.41 -3.11
CA MET A 226 2.55 29.22 -3.79
C MET A 226 1.02 29.15 -3.70
N VAL A 227 0.43 29.44 -2.52
CA VAL A 227 -1.03 29.44 -2.31
C VAL A 227 -1.72 30.54 -3.11
N SER A 228 -1.17 31.75 -3.15
CA SER A 228 -1.84 32.90 -3.78
C SER A 228 -1.74 32.88 -5.30
N HIS A 229 -0.68 32.28 -5.86
CA HIS A 229 -0.41 32.30 -7.30
C HIS A 229 -0.57 30.94 -7.98
N SER A 230 -0.75 29.86 -7.21
CA SER A 230 -0.76 28.49 -7.74
C SER A 230 0.50 28.21 -8.57
N VAL A 231 1.68 28.55 -8.03
CA VAL A 231 2.98 28.35 -8.71
C VAL A 231 3.95 27.71 -7.73
N PHE A 232 4.66 26.68 -8.19
CA PHE A 232 5.70 25.99 -7.43
C PHE A 232 7.03 26.15 -8.16
N SER A 233 8.05 26.71 -7.49
CA SER A 233 9.34 27.04 -8.11
C SER A 233 10.35 25.90 -8.02
N GLY A 234 11.16 25.73 -9.07
CA GLY A 234 12.35 24.89 -9.06
C GLY A 234 12.07 23.42 -8.72
N ASN A 235 12.91 22.85 -7.87
CA ASN A 235 12.86 21.44 -7.44
C ASN A 235 11.92 21.19 -6.25
N VAL A 236 11.08 22.17 -5.87
CA VAL A 236 10.15 22.02 -4.73
C VAL A 236 9.23 20.83 -4.95
N LYS A 237 8.80 20.56 -6.19
CA LYS A 237 7.91 19.46 -6.55
C LYS A 237 8.61 18.13 -6.82
N ASP A 238 9.92 18.03 -6.64
CA ASP A 238 10.61 16.75 -6.85
C ASP A 238 10.06 15.70 -5.88
N VAL A 239 9.87 14.48 -6.40
CA VAL A 239 9.34 13.35 -5.64
C VAL A 239 10.21 12.11 -5.77
N TRP A 240 10.27 11.32 -4.70
CA TRP A 240 10.72 9.93 -4.76
C TRP A 240 9.52 9.01 -4.92
N ALA A 241 9.57 8.12 -5.91
CA ALA A 241 8.62 7.02 -6.01
C ALA A 241 9.21 5.78 -5.34
N SER A 242 8.43 5.19 -4.44
CA SER A 242 8.78 3.94 -3.75
C SER A 242 7.63 2.95 -3.87
N ALA A 243 7.94 1.66 -3.99
CA ALA A 243 6.94 0.62 -4.06
C ALA A 243 6.84 -0.12 -2.71
N ILE A 244 5.63 -0.15 -2.13
CA ILE A 244 5.33 -0.88 -0.90
C ILE A 244 4.50 -2.10 -1.25
N TYR A 245 4.99 -3.28 -0.88
CA TYR A 245 4.22 -4.52 -1.00
C TYR A 245 2.98 -4.50 -0.10
N LYS A 246 1.81 -4.80 -0.67
CA LYS A 246 0.52 -4.78 0.03
C LYS A 246 0.07 -6.18 0.48
N ARG A 247 -0.18 -7.08 -0.48
CA ARG A 247 -0.69 -8.46 -0.26
C ARG A 247 -0.55 -9.29 -1.53
N GLY A 248 -0.54 -10.61 -1.45
CA GLY A 248 -0.49 -11.50 -2.63
C GLY A 248 0.90 -12.06 -2.93
N LEU A 249 1.21 -12.30 -4.21
CA LEU A 249 2.53 -12.74 -4.63
C LEU A 249 3.47 -11.53 -4.75
N ARG A 250 4.69 -11.65 -4.20
CA ARG A 250 5.72 -10.59 -4.24
C ARG A 250 6.38 -10.42 -5.62
N THR A 251 6.24 -11.40 -6.50
CA THR A 251 6.72 -11.27 -7.87
C THR A 251 5.74 -10.46 -8.72
N ASP A 252 4.45 -10.46 -8.39
CA ASP A 252 3.44 -9.71 -9.12
C ASP A 252 3.43 -8.23 -8.69
N LEU A 253 3.80 -7.33 -9.61
CA LEU A 253 3.84 -5.89 -9.40
C LEU A 253 2.45 -5.28 -9.12
N SER A 254 1.35 -5.96 -9.47
CA SER A 254 -0.01 -5.52 -9.15
C SER A 254 -0.28 -5.46 -7.64
N ASN A 255 0.46 -6.27 -6.88
CA ASN A 255 0.42 -6.37 -5.42
C ASN A 255 1.25 -5.31 -4.71
N TYR A 256 1.93 -4.44 -5.47
CA TYR A 256 2.66 -3.30 -4.97
C TYR A 256 1.84 -2.02 -5.13
N GLN A 257 1.96 -1.19 -4.10
CA GLN A 257 1.42 0.17 -4.08
C GLN A 257 2.57 1.14 -4.31
N GLY A 258 2.45 1.97 -5.34
CA GLY A 258 3.36 3.09 -5.52
C GLY A 258 3.04 4.17 -4.50
N LEU A 259 4.08 4.70 -3.87
CA LEU A 259 4.03 5.79 -2.93
C LEU A 259 4.97 6.88 -3.43
N GLN A 260 4.42 8.04 -3.71
CA GLN A 260 5.21 9.23 -4.02
C GLN A 260 5.47 10.01 -2.73
N ILE A 261 6.73 10.36 -2.52
CA ILE A 261 7.20 11.08 -1.33
C ILE A 261 7.71 12.41 -1.82
N SER A 262 6.86 13.41 -1.66
CA SER A 262 7.12 14.79 -2.03
C SER A 262 7.79 15.55 -0.90
N ASN A 263 8.56 16.57 -1.29
CA ASN A 263 9.12 17.54 -0.37
C ASN A 263 8.02 18.17 0.51
N PHE A 264 8.39 18.51 1.74
CA PHE A 264 7.44 19.12 2.68
C PHE A 264 6.80 20.39 2.09
N MET A 265 7.59 21.23 1.42
CA MET A 265 7.10 22.48 0.84
C MET A 265 6.11 22.27 -0.30
N ALA A 266 6.26 21.23 -1.13
CA ALA A 266 5.27 20.90 -2.16
C ALA A 266 3.90 20.50 -1.57
N ASN A 267 3.90 19.81 -0.43
CA ASN A 267 2.66 19.40 0.24
C ASN A 267 2.02 20.50 1.08
N SER A 268 2.78 21.55 1.40
CA SER A 268 2.35 22.59 2.34
C SER A 268 1.08 23.33 1.86
N PRO A 269 0.95 23.77 0.59
CA PRO A 269 -0.29 24.40 0.09
C PRO A 269 -1.53 23.51 0.19
N MET A 270 -1.44 22.23 -0.17
CA MET A 270 -2.58 21.30 -0.05
C MET A 270 -2.93 20.99 1.40
N THR A 271 -1.93 20.93 2.28
CA THR A 271 -2.14 20.77 3.71
C THR A 271 -2.87 21.99 4.29
N TRP A 272 -2.52 23.19 3.83
CA TRP A 272 -3.16 24.43 4.24
C TRP A 272 -4.60 24.54 3.71
N LEU A 273 -4.82 24.21 2.44
CA LEU A 273 -6.17 24.09 1.88
C LEU A 273 -7.02 23.17 2.75
N ASN A 274 -6.54 21.96 3.07
CA ASN A 274 -7.28 21.03 3.91
C ASN A 274 -7.47 21.55 5.35
N PHE A 275 -6.50 22.27 5.90
CA PHE A 275 -6.59 22.89 7.23
C PHE A 275 -7.74 23.91 7.31
N CYS A 276 -7.94 24.70 6.26
CA CYS A 276 -9.03 25.67 6.15
C CYS A 276 -10.35 25.03 5.71
N LEU A 277 -10.30 24.11 4.74
CA LEU A 277 -11.47 23.51 4.09
C LEU A 277 -12.17 22.49 4.99
N ALA A 278 -11.44 21.64 5.71
CA ALA A 278 -12.03 20.60 6.58
C ALA A 278 -13.06 21.13 7.61
N PRO A 279 -12.78 22.19 8.40
CA PRO A 279 -13.79 22.74 9.30
C PRO A 279 -14.96 23.38 8.55
N TYR A 280 -14.70 24.03 7.41
CA TYR A 280 -15.74 24.64 6.57
C TYR A 280 -16.70 23.58 6.00
N ILE A 281 -16.19 22.52 5.37
CA ILE A 281 -17.04 21.46 4.78
C ILE A 281 -17.86 20.72 5.84
N SER A 282 -17.34 20.62 7.07
CA SER A 282 -18.07 20.07 8.21
C SER A 282 -19.18 21.02 8.66
N LYS A 283 -18.91 22.33 8.75
CA LYS A 283 -19.90 23.35 9.12
C LYS A 283 -21.05 23.43 8.12
N ILE A 284 -20.73 23.40 6.83
CA ILE A 284 -21.72 23.51 5.73
C ILE A 284 -22.44 22.18 5.46
N GLY A 285 -21.97 21.07 6.04
CA GLY A 285 -22.55 19.75 5.82
C GLY A 285 -22.40 19.31 4.36
N ILE A 286 -21.19 19.45 3.80
CA ILE A 286 -20.85 18.92 2.48
C ILE A 286 -20.63 17.41 2.55
N ILE A 287 -19.97 16.94 3.61
CA ILE A 287 -19.72 15.52 3.84
C ILE A 287 -20.95 14.89 4.53
N PRO A 288 -21.47 13.76 4.04
CA PRO A 288 -22.55 13.04 4.72
C PRO A 288 -22.14 12.50 6.09
N ASP A 289 -23.07 12.47 7.04
CA ASP A 289 -22.86 11.92 8.39
C ASP A 289 -22.45 10.44 8.41
N THR A 290 -22.75 9.71 7.34
CA THR A 290 -22.39 8.30 7.18
C THR A 290 -20.98 8.08 6.65
N GLN A 291 -20.26 9.13 6.23
CA GLN A 291 -18.89 9.02 5.77
C GLN A 291 -17.92 8.89 6.95
N VAL A 292 -17.43 7.68 7.18
CA VAL A 292 -16.51 7.39 8.29
C VAL A 292 -15.05 7.67 7.92
N ALA A 293 -14.67 7.42 6.66
CA ALA A 293 -13.31 7.62 6.21
C ALA A 293 -12.91 9.10 6.24
N THR A 294 -11.67 9.35 6.68
CA THR A 294 -11.01 10.68 6.71
C THR A 294 -11.70 11.76 7.53
N GLN A 295 -12.73 11.44 8.30
CA GLN A 295 -13.35 12.36 9.25
C GLN A 295 -12.59 12.38 10.59
N GLN A 296 -12.44 13.57 11.17
CA GLN A 296 -11.79 13.72 12.47
C GLN A 296 -12.72 13.18 13.57
N GLY A 297 -12.18 12.33 14.44
CA GLY A 297 -12.93 11.77 15.58
C GLY A 297 -13.80 10.56 15.26
N VAL A 298 -13.90 10.16 13.99
CA VAL A 298 -14.66 8.98 13.55
C VAL A 298 -13.72 7.78 13.33
N GLN A 299 -14.14 6.60 13.77
CA GLN A 299 -13.36 5.36 13.68
C GLN A 299 -14.12 4.29 12.91
N THR A 300 -13.40 3.32 12.33
CA THR A 300 -14.01 2.15 11.68
C THR A 300 -14.96 1.39 12.62
N ARG A 301 -14.73 1.43 13.94
CA ARG A 301 -15.62 0.82 14.92
C ARG A 301 -17.02 1.43 14.89
N ASP A 302 -17.15 2.72 14.61
CA ASP A 302 -18.46 3.39 14.59
C ASP A 302 -19.33 2.84 13.47
N LEU A 303 -18.73 2.62 12.28
CA LEU A 303 -19.40 1.93 11.16
C LEU A 303 -19.80 0.51 11.53
N MET A 304 -18.89 -0.25 12.16
CA MET A 304 -19.17 -1.65 12.54
C MET A 304 -20.30 -1.74 13.56
N SER A 305 -20.32 -0.84 14.55
CA SER A 305 -21.40 -0.74 15.54
C SER A 305 -22.74 -0.39 14.89
N TYR A 306 -22.75 0.56 13.96
CA TYR A 306 -23.95 0.92 13.20
C TYR A 306 -24.50 -0.25 12.38
N LEU A 307 -23.63 -0.96 11.65
CA LEU A 307 -24.01 -2.13 10.86
C LEU A 307 -24.54 -3.28 11.75
N ALA A 308 -23.91 -3.53 12.90
CA ALA A 308 -24.38 -4.51 13.88
C ALA A 308 -25.76 -4.14 14.45
N GLY A 309 -26.04 -2.85 14.61
CA GLY A 309 -27.37 -2.34 15.00
C GLY A 309 -28.44 -2.63 13.95
N ILE A 310 -28.14 -2.38 12.67
CA ILE A 310 -29.02 -2.71 11.54
C ILE A 310 -29.32 -4.21 11.52
N GLU A 311 -28.29 -5.05 11.63
CA GLU A 311 -28.43 -6.51 11.65
C GLU A 311 -29.31 -6.97 12.82
N THR A 312 -29.05 -6.46 14.03
CA THR A 312 -29.83 -6.79 15.23
C THR A 312 -31.31 -6.40 15.07
N TRP A 313 -31.58 -5.21 14.54
CA TRP A 313 -32.93 -4.74 14.28
C TRP A 313 -33.64 -5.63 13.24
N ALA A 314 -32.96 -5.94 12.14
CA ALA A 314 -33.49 -6.77 11.07
C ALA A 314 -33.86 -8.17 11.55
N ASN A 315 -32.97 -8.79 12.34
CA ASN A 315 -33.18 -10.10 12.95
C ASN A 315 -34.39 -10.08 13.89
N ARG A 316 -34.51 -9.07 14.75
CA ARG A 316 -35.65 -8.93 15.67
C ARG A 316 -36.99 -8.80 14.95
N HIS A 317 -37.01 -8.08 13.83
CA HIS A 317 -38.24 -7.80 13.07
C HIS A 317 -38.47 -8.78 11.91
N LYS A 318 -37.63 -9.81 11.77
CA LYS A 318 -37.68 -10.78 10.67
C LYS A 318 -37.72 -10.10 9.30
N LYS A 319 -36.97 -9.01 9.15
CA LYS A 319 -36.87 -8.25 7.90
C LYS A 319 -35.58 -8.65 7.18
N PRO A 320 -35.63 -8.99 5.89
CA PRO A 320 -34.42 -9.22 5.12
C PRO A 320 -33.66 -7.91 4.93
N VAL A 321 -32.32 -7.96 5.03
CA VAL A 321 -31.42 -6.86 4.70
C VAL A 321 -30.57 -7.28 3.52
N TRP A 322 -30.50 -6.41 2.52
CA TRP A 322 -29.67 -6.58 1.33
C TRP A 322 -28.50 -5.59 1.40
N CYS A 323 -27.29 -6.08 1.19
CA CYS A 323 -26.07 -5.25 1.22
C CYS A 323 -25.39 -5.26 -0.14
N ILE A 324 -25.05 -4.07 -0.64
CA ILE A 324 -24.22 -3.90 -1.82
C ILE A 324 -22.84 -3.47 -1.36
N LYS A 325 -21.87 -4.37 -1.52
CA LYS A 325 -20.46 -4.07 -1.28
C LYS A 325 -19.83 -3.58 -2.58
N ARG A 326 -19.35 -2.33 -2.57
CA ARG A 326 -18.55 -1.76 -3.65
C ARG A 326 -17.12 -1.54 -3.16
N ASP A 327 -16.15 -2.01 -3.92
CA ASP A 327 -14.73 -1.74 -3.72
C ASP A 327 -14.15 -1.16 -5.00
N GLN A 328 -13.26 -0.18 -4.87
CA GLN A 328 -12.60 0.46 -6.01
C GLN A 328 -11.17 -0.05 -6.11
N MET A 329 -10.85 -0.69 -7.24
CA MET A 329 -9.49 -1.13 -7.51
C MET A 329 -8.58 0.09 -7.60
N LYS A 330 -7.51 0.12 -6.78
CA LYS A 330 -6.48 1.16 -6.80
C LYS A 330 -7.06 2.58 -6.82
N GLY A 331 -7.99 2.85 -5.90
CA GLY A 331 -8.80 4.08 -5.90
C GLY A 331 -8.01 5.39 -6.04
N PHE A 332 -6.82 5.50 -5.46
CA PHE A 332 -5.96 6.69 -5.62
C PHE A 332 -5.15 6.70 -6.92
N ASP A 333 -4.73 5.54 -7.43
CA ASP A 333 -3.96 5.47 -8.69
C ASP A 333 -4.86 5.73 -9.92
N TYR A 334 -6.16 5.44 -9.82
CA TYR A 334 -7.14 5.62 -10.90
C TYR A 334 -8.03 6.84 -10.75
N LEU A 335 -7.80 7.66 -9.72
CA LEU A 335 -8.58 8.86 -9.52
C LEU A 335 -8.18 9.89 -10.58
N SER A 336 -9.10 10.20 -11.49
CA SER A 336 -8.90 11.30 -12.43
C SER A 336 -8.99 12.64 -11.69
N PRO A 337 -8.05 13.57 -11.90
CA PRO A 337 -8.13 14.94 -11.34
C PRO A 337 -9.43 15.65 -11.70
N GLN A 338 -9.98 15.36 -12.88
CA GLN A 338 -11.23 15.94 -13.34
C GLN A 338 -12.39 15.68 -12.38
N GLY A 339 -12.43 14.51 -11.73
CA GLY A 339 -13.49 14.20 -10.76
C GLY A 339 -13.47 15.15 -9.56
N PHE A 340 -12.28 15.52 -9.09
CA PHE A 340 -12.12 16.54 -8.05
C PHE A 340 -12.56 17.93 -8.58
N HIS A 341 -12.14 18.30 -9.79
CA HIS A 341 -12.49 19.60 -10.38
C HIS A 341 -13.99 19.76 -10.62
N ASP A 342 -14.66 18.70 -11.05
CA ASP A 342 -16.12 18.68 -11.21
C ASP A 342 -16.82 18.92 -9.88
N VAL A 343 -16.34 18.31 -8.78
CA VAL A 343 -16.89 18.52 -7.44
C VAL A 343 -16.71 19.96 -6.99
N ILE A 344 -15.53 20.56 -7.18
CA ILE A 344 -15.27 21.97 -6.84
C ILE A 344 -16.27 22.87 -7.57
N ARG A 345 -16.44 22.70 -8.89
CA ARG A 345 -17.40 23.50 -9.68
C ARG A 345 -18.85 23.25 -9.24
N ALA A 346 -19.23 21.98 -9.08
CA ALA A 346 -20.60 21.60 -8.78
C ALA A 346 -21.08 22.07 -7.39
N TYR A 347 -20.17 22.10 -6.41
CA TYR A 347 -20.46 22.62 -5.08
C TYR A 347 -20.31 24.14 -4.97
N GLY A 348 -19.92 24.85 -6.03
CA GLY A 348 -19.73 26.30 -5.99
C GLY A 348 -18.49 26.76 -5.22
N LEU A 349 -17.49 25.88 -5.05
CA LEU A 349 -16.23 26.22 -4.40
C LEU A 349 -15.33 27.03 -5.34
N PRO A 350 -14.40 27.87 -4.81
CA PRO A 350 -13.54 28.72 -5.63
C PRO A 350 -12.71 27.95 -6.66
N SER A 351 -12.69 28.42 -7.91
CA SER A 351 -11.91 27.80 -8.99
C SER A 351 -10.40 27.85 -8.77
N SER A 352 -9.90 28.78 -7.95
CA SER A 352 -8.51 28.86 -7.54
C SER A 352 -8.02 27.60 -6.80
N ILE A 353 -8.91 26.77 -6.27
CA ILE A 353 -8.57 25.42 -5.76
C ILE A 353 -8.12 24.50 -6.90
N ILE A 354 -8.81 24.56 -8.04
CA ILE A 354 -8.47 23.79 -9.26
C ILE A 354 -7.11 24.25 -9.81
N ASP A 355 -6.87 25.56 -9.81
CA ASP A 355 -5.61 26.13 -10.27
C ASP A 355 -4.44 25.62 -9.41
N LEU A 356 -4.60 25.61 -8.08
CA LEU A 356 -3.58 25.11 -7.17
C LEU A 356 -3.33 23.60 -7.37
N ASP A 357 -4.39 22.81 -7.50
CA ASP A 357 -4.29 21.36 -7.76
C ASP A 357 -3.58 21.07 -9.09
N THR A 358 -3.95 21.77 -10.15
CA THR A 358 -3.32 21.67 -11.48
C THR A 358 -1.84 22.04 -11.41
N ALA A 359 -1.50 23.11 -10.69
CA ALA A 359 -0.12 23.53 -10.50
C ALA A 359 0.71 22.55 -9.68
N ALA A 360 0.10 21.90 -8.68
CA ALA A 360 0.76 20.89 -7.86
C ALA A 360 1.06 19.60 -8.65
N GLN A 361 0.21 19.24 -9.61
CA GLN A 361 0.35 18.01 -10.40
C GLN A 361 1.16 18.19 -11.69
N SER A 362 1.26 19.40 -12.23
CA SER A 362 2.04 19.67 -13.44
C SER A 362 3.56 19.62 -13.20
N MET A 363 4.35 19.29 -14.22
CA MET A 363 5.83 19.41 -14.20
C MET A 363 6.51 18.80 -12.95
N VAL A 364 6.03 17.64 -12.50
CA VAL A 364 6.61 16.92 -11.35
C VAL A 364 7.77 16.05 -11.85
N SER A 365 8.97 16.28 -11.30
CA SER A 365 10.13 15.41 -11.52
C SER A 365 10.06 14.23 -10.55
N CYS A 366 10.12 13.00 -11.07
CA CYS A 366 10.02 11.78 -10.28
C CYS A 366 11.27 10.91 -10.45
N SER A 367 11.91 10.58 -9.33
CA SER A 367 13.01 9.61 -9.27
C SER A 367 12.53 8.32 -8.59
N ILE A 368 12.92 7.15 -9.12
CA ILE A 368 12.56 5.81 -8.59
C ILE A 368 13.76 5.19 -7.89
#